data_AF-A0A962SDB2-F1
#
_entry.id   AF-A0A962SDB2-F1
#
_cell.length_a   1.000
_cell.length_b   1.000
_cell.length_c   1.000
_cell.angle_alpha   90.00
_cell.angle_beta   90.00
_cell.angle_gamma   90.00
#
_symmetry.space_group_name_H-M   'P 1'
#
loop_
_entity.id
_entity.type
_entity.pdbx_description
1 polymer ?
#
loop_
_entity_poly.entity_id
_entity_poly.type
_entity_poly.pdbx_seq_one_letter_code
_entity_poly.pdbx_strand_id
1 'polypeptide(L)'
;MAQLQLSTQLISQVCETLEQNDAGAADPGIASQYLSAIIGFLLGQQNMPLSQKEEILEELGAFALHVVKDVEQQRQQQSARPAAPPQEAFGIWKPGMS
;
A
#
# COMPACT_ATOMS: atom_id res chain seq x y z
N MET A 1 16.64 11.52 0.45
CA MET A 1 15.89 10.47 -0.28
C MET A 1 14.44 10.90 -0.30
N ALA A 2 13.82 11.07 -1.47
CA ALA A 2 12.44 11.53 -1.57
C ALA A 2 11.54 10.47 -0.91
N GLN A 3 10.75 10.85 0.08
CA GLN A 3 9.80 9.96 0.72
C GLN A 3 8.71 9.64 -0.30
N LEU A 4 8.71 8.40 -0.80
CA LEU A 4 7.72 7.91 -1.76
C LEU A 4 6.32 8.08 -1.16
N GLN A 5 5.55 9.02 -1.71
CA GLN A 5 4.15 9.22 -1.38
C GLN A 5 3.34 8.42 -2.39
N LEU A 6 3.08 7.14 -2.09
CA LEU A 6 2.15 6.34 -2.88
C LEU A 6 0.74 6.85 -2.61
N SER A 7 0.18 7.60 -3.57
CA SER A 7 -1.24 7.94 -3.52
C SER A 7 -2.06 6.70 -3.85
N THR A 8 -3.17 6.51 -3.15
CA THR A 8 -4.11 5.41 -3.44
C THR A 8 -4.59 5.44 -4.88
N GLN A 9 -4.73 6.64 -5.46
CA GLN A 9 -5.08 6.83 -6.86
C GLN A 9 -4.02 6.26 -7.82
N LEU A 10 -2.73 6.51 -7.57
CA LEU A 10 -1.67 5.98 -8.42
C LEU A 10 -1.64 4.45 -8.38
N ILE A 11 -1.75 3.87 -7.17
CA ILE A 11 -1.81 2.40 -7.01
C ILE A 11 -3.00 1.84 -7.79
N SER A 12 -4.19 2.44 -7.64
CA SER A 12 -5.40 1.99 -8.34
C SER A 12 -5.25 2.03 -9.86
N GLN A 13 -4.70 3.11 -10.41
CA GLN A 13 -4.50 3.25 -11.86
C GLN A 13 -3.50 2.24 -12.42
N VAL A 14 -2.45 1.94 -11.65
CA VAL A 14 -1.47 0.93 -12.03
C VAL A 14 -2.10 -0.46 -12.03
N CYS A 15 -2.83 -0.84 -10.98
CA CYS A 15 -3.54 -2.12 -10.91
C CYS A 15 -4.55 -2.27 -12.07
N GLU A 16 -5.36 -1.23 -12.33
CA GLU A 16 -6.32 -1.24 -13.44
C GLU A 16 -5.61 -1.43 -14.79
N THR A 17 -4.47 -0.77 -15.00
CA THR A 17 -3.69 -0.93 -16.24
C THR A 17 -3.19 -2.36 -16.40
N LEU A 18 -2.73 -3.00 -15.32
CA LEU A 18 -2.28 -4.40 -15.36
C LEU A 18 -3.46 -5.33 -15.68
N GLU A 19 -4.61 -5.13 -15.03
CA GLU A 19 -5.83 -5.92 -15.25
C GLU A 19 -6.36 -5.81 -16.69
N GLN A 20 -6.24 -4.65 -17.32
CA GLN A 20 -6.60 -4.45 -18.73
C GLN A 20 -5.74 -5.27 -19.70
N ASN A 21 -4.50 -5.60 -19.31
CA ASN A 21 -3.57 -6.38 -20.13
C ASN A 21 -3.61 -7.87 -19.80
N ASP A 22 -3.88 -8.23 -18.54
CA ASP A 22 -4.06 -9.60 -18.07
C ASP A 22 -5.12 -9.63 -16.95
N ALA A 23 -6.24 -10.30 -17.19
CA ALA A 23 -7.29 -10.46 -16.19
C ALA A 23 -6.80 -11.18 -14.91
N GLY A 24 -5.75 -11.99 -15.01
CA GLY A 24 -5.08 -12.60 -13.87
C GLY A 24 -4.42 -11.59 -12.94
N ALA A 25 -4.06 -10.40 -13.43
CA ALA A 25 -3.45 -9.34 -12.63
C ALA A 25 -4.41 -8.69 -11.61
N ALA A 26 -5.69 -9.05 -11.60
CA ALA A 26 -6.60 -8.70 -10.51
C ALA A 26 -6.20 -9.38 -9.19
N ASP A 27 -5.44 -10.48 -9.25
CA ASP A 27 -4.78 -11.06 -8.09
C ASP A 27 -3.58 -10.20 -7.66
N PRO A 28 -3.51 -9.73 -6.40
CA PRO A 28 -2.40 -8.90 -5.92
C PRO A 28 -1.02 -9.57 -6.03
N GLY A 29 -0.97 -10.90 -5.95
CA GLY A 29 0.28 -11.67 -6.12
C GLY A 29 0.77 -11.65 -7.56
N ILE A 30 -0.13 -11.76 -8.54
CA ILE A 30 0.19 -11.63 -9.96
C ILE A 30 0.57 -10.17 -10.30
N ALA A 31 -0.19 -9.18 -9.82
CA ALA A 31 0.15 -7.77 -9.99
C ALA A 31 1.56 -7.44 -9.46
N SER A 32 1.91 -7.97 -8.28
CA SER A 32 3.24 -7.78 -7.67
C SER A 32 4.36 -8.37 -8.52
N GLN A 33 4.12 -9.50 -9.20
CA GLN A 33 5.08 -10.10 -10.13
C GLN A 33 5.29 -9.21 -11.36
N TYR A 34 4.21 -8.67 -11.95
CA TYR A 34 4.30 -7.73 -13.06
C TYR A 34 5.12 -6.49 -12.70
N LEU A 35 4.86 -5.89 -11.54
CA LEU A 35 5.62 -4.73 -11.07
C LEU A 35 7.11 -5.05 -10.88
N SER A 36 7.41 -6.23 -10.33
CA SER A 36 8.80 -6.71 -10.18
C SER A 36 9.48 -6.92 -11.54
N ALA A 37 8.76 -7.49 -12.51
CA ALA A 37 9.26 -7.68 -13.87
C ALA A 37 9.51 -6.35 -14.58
N ILE A 38 8.64 -5.35 -14.40
CA ILE A 38 8.81 -4.00 -14.94
C ILE A 38 10.08 -3.35 -14.37
N ILE A 39 10.33 -3.46 -13.06
CA ILE A 39 11.57 -2.98 -12.44
C ILE A 39 12.79 -3.63 -13.10
N GLY A 40 12.78 -4.97 -13.20
CA GLY A 40 13.88 -5.71 -13.83
C GLY A 40 14.11 -5.31 -15.29
N PHE A 41 13.04 -5.11 -16.06
CA PHE A 41 13.11 -4.66 -17.46
C PHE A 41 13.71 -3.25 -17.59
N LEU A 42 13.22 -2.29 -16.80
CA LEU A 42 13.73 -0.91 -16.81
C LEU A 42 15.21 -0.84 -16.45
N LEU A 43 15.63 -1.62 -15.46
CA LEU A 43 17.02 -1.71 -15.03
C LEU A 43 17.90 -2.45 -16.06
N GLY A 44 17.36 -3.49 -16.68
CA GLY A 44 17.98 -4.26 -17.75
C GLY A 44 18.40 -3.39 -18.93
N GLN A 45 17.58 -2.39 -19.29
CA GLN A 45 17.85 -1.44 -20.36
C GLN A 45 18.93 -0.40 -20.04
N GLN A 46 19.32 -0.23 -18.77
CA GLN A 46 20.36 0.74 -18.41
C GLN A 46 21.74 0.27 -18.87
N ASN A 47 22.55 1.21 -19.35
CA ASN A 47 23.94 0.94 -19.71
C ASN A 47 24.84 1.01 -18.46
N MET A 48 24.80 -0.06 -17.67
CA MET A 48 25.63 -0.23 -16.47
C MET A 48 25.99 -1.71 -16.25
N PRO A 49 27.07 -1.99 -15.48
CA PRO A 49 27.49 -3.36 -15.18
C PRO A 49 26.38 -4.16 -14.48
N LEU A 50 26.33 -5.47 -14.73
CA LEU A 50 25.34 -6.36 -14.12
C LEU A 50 25.39 -6.30 -12.58
N SER A 51 26.59 -6.27 -11.99
CA SER A 51 26.77 -6.21 -10.54
C SER A 51 26.11 -4.98 -9.91
N GLN A 52 26.12 -3.84 -10.61
CA GLN A 52 25.46 -2.63 -10.13
C GLN A 52 23.93 -2.74 -10.24
N LYS A 53 23.42 -3.46 -11.26
CA LYS A 53 21.99 -3.77 -11.37
C LYS A 53 21.53 -4.66 -10.22
N GLU A 54 22.33 -5.67 -9.89
CA GLU A 54 22.04 -6.60 -8.78
C GLU A 54 22.01 -5.88 -7.43
N GLU A 55 22.98 -5.01 -7.15
CA GLU A 55 23.00 -4.19 -5.93
C GLU A 55 21.74 -3.32 -5.80
N ILE A 56 21.32 -2.66 -6.89
CA ILE A 56 20.10 -1.85 -6.90
C ILE A 56 18.85 -2.72 -6.65
N LEU A 57 18.78 -3.93 -7.21
CA LEU A 57 17.66 -4.84 -6.98
C LEU A 57 17.58 -5.29 -5.52
N GLU A 58 18.72 -5.55 -4.88
CA GLU A 58 18.79 -5.88 -3.46
C GLU A 58 18.28 -4.72 -2.59
N GLU A 59 18.72 -3.50 -2.87
CA GLU A 59 18.25 -2.29 -2.18
C GLU A 59 16.74 -2.09 -2.36
N LEU A 60 16.22 -2.26 -3.58
CA LEU A 60 14.79 -2.16 -3.87
C LEU A 60 13.98 -3.24 -3.17
N GLY A 61 14.50 -4.47 -3.09
CA GLY A 61 13.87 -5.57 -2.35
C GLY A 61 13.81 -5.28 -0.84
N ALA A 62 14.91 -4.76 -0.27
CA ALA A 62 14.95 -4.33 1.11
C ALA A 62 13.97 -3.17 1.37
N PHE A 63 13.88 -2.21 0.46
CA PHE A 63 12.92 -1.11 0.54
C PHE A 63 11.47 -1.60 0.48
N ALA A 64 11.13 -2.48 -0.47
CA ALA A 64 9.80 -3.06 -0.58
C ALA A 64 9.39 -3.81 0.70
N LEU A 65 10.32 -4.54 1.32
CA LEU A 65 10.08 -5.20 2.60
C LEU A 65 9.78 -4.20 3.73
N HIS A 66 10.44 -3.04 3.76
CA HIS A 66 10.11 -1.99 4.73
C HIS A 66 8.70 -1.45 4.51
N VAL A 67 8.31 -1.17 3.27
CA VAL A 67 6.94 -0.71 2.95
C VAL A 67 5.88 -1.73 3.39
N VAL A 68 6.10 -3.03 3.17
CA VAL A 68 5.20 -4.09 3.65
C VAL A 68 5.05 -4.04 5.17
N LYS A 69 6.17 -3.93 5.90
CA LYS A 69 6.15 -3.82 7.37
C LYS A 69 5.39 -2.58 7.84
N ASP A 70 5.57 -1.44 7.18
CA ASP A 70 4.89 -0.19 7.51
C ASP A 70 3.37 -0.30 7.31
N VAL A 71 2.93 -0.88 6.19
CA VAL A 71 1.51 -1.11 5.90
C VAL A 71 0.89 -2.06 6.94
N GLU A 72 1.59 -3.13 7.31
CA GLU A 72 1.15 -4.07 8.33
C GLU A 72 1.03 -3.40 9.72
N GLN A 73 2.01 -2.58 10.09
CA GLN A 73 1.97 -1.81 11.35
C GLN A 73 0.82 -0.82 11.39
N GLN A 74 0.58 -0.09 10.30
CA GLN A 74 -0.56 0.83 10.19
C GLN A 74 -1.89 0.10 10.35
N ARG A 75 -2.03 -1.07 9.70
CA ARG A 75 -3.22 -1.92 9.83
C ARG A 75 -3.46 -2.35 11.28
N GLN A 76 -2.42 -2.82 11.98
CA GLN A 76 -2.52 -3.23 13.39
C GLN A 76 -2.91 -2.07 14.32
N GLN A 77 -2.34 -0.88 14.11
CA GLN A 77 -2.68 0.31 14.91
C GLN A 77 -4.12 0.76 14.70
N GLN A 78 -4.66 0.60 13.49
CA GLN A 78 -6.05 0.95 13.18
C GLN A 78 -7.04 -0.04 13.81
N SER A 79 -6.68 -1.32 13.90
CA SER A 79 -7.48 -2.35 14.58
C SER A 79 -7.46 -2.24 16.12
N ALA A 80 -6.47 -1.56 16.70
CA ALA A 80 -6.30 -1.43 18.15
C ALA A 80 -7.02 -0.23 18.78
N ARG A 81 -7.74 0.60 18.02
CA ARG A 81 -8.58 1.66 18.60
C ARG A 81 -9.78 1.04 19.30
N PRO A 82 -9.99 1.25 20.61
CA PRO A 82 -11.20 0.81 21.29
C PRO A 82 -12.40 1.49 20.63
N ALA A 83 -13.48 0.74 20.39
CA ALA A 83 -14.77 1.32 20.09
C ALA A 83 -15.09 2.34 21.21
N ALA A 84 -15.42 3.57 20.83
CA ALA A 84 -15.86 4.58 21.79
C ALA A 84 -16.98 3.97 22.65
N PRO A 85 -16.94 4.11 23.98
CA PRO A 85 -18.01 3.58 24.83
C PRO A 85 -19.34 4.17 24.37
N PRO A 86 -20.44 3.39 24.37
CA PRO A 86 -21.74 3.90 23.98
C PRO A 86 -22.04 5.10 24.88
N GLN A 87 -22.19 6.30 24.29
CA GLN A 87 -22.76 7.43 25.01
C GLN A 87 -24.21 7.06 25.31
N GLU A 88 -24.43 6.52 26.51
CA GLU A 88 -25.76 6.42 27.11
C GLU A 88 -26.40 7.81 27.00
N ALA A 89 -27.53 7.86 26.30
CA ALA A 89 -28.32 9.07 26.13
C ALA A 89 -28.64 9.67 27.51
N PHE A 90 -27.94 10.74 27.86
CA PHE A 90 -28.27 11.53 29.05
C PHE A 90 -29.72 12.01 28.92
N GLY A 91 -30.50 11.66 29.95
CA GLY A 91 -31.95 11.67 29.95
C GLY A 91 -32.59 12.99 29.53
N ILE A 92 -33.72 12.84 28.84
CA ILE A 92 -34.70 13.90 28.61
C ILE A 92 -35.09 14.52 29.95
N TRP A 93 -34.71 15.78 30.19
CA TRP A 93 -35.33 16.60 31.23
C TRP A 93 -36.41 17.48 30.58
N LYS A 94 -37.68 17.23 30.91
CA LYS A 94 -38.81 18.12 30.59
C LYS A 94 -39.50 18.53 31.89
N PRO A 95 -39.23 19.72 32.45
CA PRO A 95 -40.02 20.23 33.56
C PRO A 95 -41.26 20.97 33.03
N GLY A 96 -42.43 20.38 33.29
CA GLY A 96 -43.69 21.02 33.69
C GLY A 96 -44.32 22.11 32.81
N MET A 97 -45.46 21.77 32.20
CA MET A 97 -46.51 22.76 31.89
C MET A 97 -47.06 23.35 33.20
N SER A 98 -47.21 24.66 33.25
CA SER A 98 -48.28 25.38 33.95
C SER A 98 -48.50 26.71 33.25
#